data_AF-A0A7K0U2S2-F1
#
_entry.id   AF-A0A7K0U2S2-F1
#
_cell.length_a   1.000
_cell.length_b   1.000
_cell.length_c   1.000
_cell.angle_alpha   90.00
_cell.angle_beta   90.00
_cell.angle_gamma   90.00
#
_symmetry.space_group_name_H-M   'P 1'
#
loop_
_entity.id
_entity.type
_entity.pdbx_description
1 polymer ?
#
loop_
_entity_poly.entity_id
_entity_poly.type
_entity_poly.pdbx_seq_one_letter_code
_entity_poly.pdbx_strand_id
1 'polypeptide(L)' 'MRVIIAGGGIGGLTAAMALHARGIDVQVYESVVELQPLGVGINLLP' A
#
# COMPACT_ATOMS: atom_id res chain seq x y z
N MET A 1 2.10 8.82 17.26
CA MET A 1 1.66 7.43 17.01
C MET A 1 2.13 7.05 15.61
N ARG A 2 2.76 5.89 15.45
CA ARG A 2 3.25 5.40 14.15
C ARG A 2 2.47 4.17 13.73
N VAL A 3 1.91 4.17 12.52
CA VAL A 3 1.15 3.04 11.97
C VAL A 3 2.07 2.21 11.09
N ILE A 4 2.04 0.89 11.27
CA ILE A 4 2.75 -0.07 10.43
C ILE A 4 1.74 -0.73 9.51
N ILE A 5 2.09 -0.83 8.23
CA ILE A 5 1.32 -1.58 7.22
C ILE A 5 2.22 -2.70 6.70
N ALA A 6 1.76 -3.95 6.86
CA ALA A 6 2.41 -5.14 6.31
C ALA A 6 1.75 -5.50 4.97
N GLY A 7 2.47 -5.25 3.88
CA GLY A 7 2.02 -5.44 2.50
C GLY A 7 2.01 -4.12 1.72
N GLY A 8 2.82 -4.07 0.66
CA GLY A 8 2.91 -2.99 -0.33
C GLY A 8 1.99 -3.17 -1.53
N GLY A 9 0.96 -4.02 -1.41
CA GLY A 9 -0.10 -4.15 -2.42
C GLY A 9 -1.03 -2.94 -2.48
N ILE A 10 -1.97 -2.96 -3.44
CA ILE A 10 -2.90 -1.85 -3.71
C ILE A 10 -3.65 -1.39 -2.44
N GLY A 11 -4.22 -2.31 -1.68
CA GLY A 11 -4.93 -1.97 -0.43
C GLY A 11 -4.02 -1.35 0.64
N GLY A 12 -2.81 -1.90 0.81
CA GLY A 12 -1.83 -1.40 1.78
C GLY A 12 -1.35 0.00 1.44
N LEU A 13 -0.98 0.25 0.17
CA LEU A 13 -0.59 1.59 -0.29
C LEU A 13 -1.74 2.59 -0.25
N THR A 14 -2.97 2.17 -0.58
CA THR A 14 -4.16 3.04 -0.48
C THR A 14 -4.41 3.47 0.96
N ALA A 15 -4.32 2.53 1.91
CA ALA A 15 -4.43 2.83 3.34
C ALA A 15 -3.30 3.75 3.81
N ALA A 16 -2.06 3.49 3.37
CA ALA A 16 -0.91 4.33 3.69
C ALA A 16 -1.12 5.78 3.25
N MET A 17 -1.57 5.98 2.01
CA MET A 17 -1.86 7.31 1.46
C MET A 17 -2.98 8.02 2.25
N ALA A 18 -4.07 7.32 2.57
CA ALA A 18 -5.18 7.90 3.32
C ALA A 18 -4.78 8.33 4.74
N LEU A 19 -3.95 7.53 5.42
CA LEU A 19 -3.44 7.85 6.76
C LEU A 19 -2.41 8.98 6.70
N HIS A 20 -1.49 8.93 5.74
CA HIS A 20 -0.49 9.97 5.53
C HIS A 20 -1.14 11.33 5.25
N ALA A 21 -2.19 11.37 4.41
CA ALA A 21 -2.95 12.59 4.13
C ALA A 21 -3.62 13.22 5.37
N ARG A 22 -3.81 12.43 6.44
CA ARG A 22 -4.34 12.89 7.74
C ARG A 22 -3.22 13.28 8.72
N GLY A 23 -1.98 13.36 8.27
CA GLY A 23 -0.82 13.71 9.08
C GLY A 23 -0.32 12.60 10.01
N ILE A 24 -0.71 11.34 9.76
CA ILE A 24 -0.28 10.20 10.56
C ILE A 24 1.03 9.66 9.97
N ASP A 25 2.02 9.41 10.85
CA ASP A 25 3.27 8.74 10.46
C ASP A 25 2.99 7.26 10.15
N VAL A 26 3.33 6.84 8.93
CA VAL A 26 3.07 5.50 8.39
C VAL A 26 4.36 4.92 7.85
N GLN A 27 4.59 3.64 8.13
CA GLN A 27 5.65 2.86 7.50
C GLN A 27 5.06 1.58 6.87
N VAL A 28 5.33 1.38 5.58
CA VAL A 28 4.93 0.20 4.82
C VAL A 28 6.11 -0.76 4.73
N TYR A 29 5.88 -2.05 4.99
CA TYR A 29 6.83 -3.13 4.79
C TYR A 29 6.29 -4.08 3.73
N GLU A 30 7.12 -4.45 2.77
CA GLU A 30 6.81 -5.43 1.73
C GLU A 30 7.83 -6.58 1.78
N SER A 31 7.34 -7.79 1.54
CA SER A 31 8.11 -9.03 1.51
C SER A 31 8.96 -9.18 0.25
N VAL A 32 8.49 -8.65 -0.88
CA VAL A 32 9.22 -8.69 -2.16
C VAL A 32 10.18 -7.51 -2.27
N VAL A 33 11.37 -7.78 -2.80
CA VAL A 33 12.40 -6.75 -3.05
C VAL A 33 12.07 -5.93 -4.30
N GLU A 34 11.42 -6.56 -5.29
CA GLU A 34 11.08 -5.96 -6.57
C GLU A 34 9.62 -6.25 -6.92
N LEU A 35 8.96 -5.27 -7.55
CA LEU A 35 7.62 -5.44 -8.10
C LEU A 35 7.70 -6.26 -9.40
N GLN A 36 6.90 -7.32 -9.48
CA GLN A 36 6.84 -8.17 -10.66
C GLN A 36 5.41 -8.24 -11.22
N PRO A 37 5.25 -8.35 -12.56
CA PRO A 37 3.94 -8.55 -13.15
C PRO A 37 3.31 -9.87 -12.71
N LEU A 38 2.06 -9.82 -12.24
CA LEU A 38 1.32 -11.02 -11.84
C LEU A 38 0.63 -11.74 -13.02
N GLY A 39 0.63 -11.11 -14.22
CA GLY A 39 -0.06 -11.64 -15.40
C GLY A 39 -1.58 -11.46 -15.37
N VAL A 40 -2.11 -10.69 -14.40
CA VAL A 40 -3.53 -10.35 -14.27
C VAL A 40 -3.72 -8.83 -14.24
N GLY A 41 -4.91 -8.36 -14.63
CA GLY A 41 -5.29 -6.95 -14.58
C GLY A 41 -6.35 -6.68 -13.51
N ILE A 42 -6.36 -5.46 -12.98
CA ILE A 42 -7.42 -4.94 -12.11
C ILE A 42 -8.04 -3.74 -12.80
N ASN A 43 -9.38 -3.64 -12.75
CA ASN A 43 -10.12 -2.48 -13.21
C ASN A 43 -10.68 -1.71 -12.01
N LEU A 44 -10.54 -0.39 -12.01
CA LEU A 44 -11.21 0.48 -11.05
C LEU A 44 -12.51 0.98 -11.69
N LEU A 45 -13.63 0.53 -11.13
CA LEU A 45 -14.96 0.97 -11.53
C LEU A 45 -15.28 2.34 -10.91
N PRO A 46 -16.23 3.10 -11.49
CA PRO A 46 -16.78 4.31 -10.87
C PRO A 46 -17.40 4.05 -9.50
#